data_AF-A0A949WEL6-F1
#
_entry.id   AF-A0A949WEL6-F1
#
_cell.length_a   1.000
_cell.length_b   1.000
_cell.length_c   1.000
_cell.angle_alpha   90.00
_cell.angle_beta   90.00
_cell.angle_gamma   90.00
#
_symmetry.space_group_name_H-M   'P 1'
#
loop_
_entity.id
_entity.type
_entity.pdbx_description
1 polymer ?
#
loop_
_entity_poly.entity_id
_entity_poly.type
_entity_poly.pdbx_seq_one_letter_code
_entity_poly.pdbx_strand_id
1 'polypeptide(L)'
;MTDLPAVLAQKLLQHDIANLVRRVQQGQPLTPAERSMLQDMAAAPAAPPSSPALVGSFVELAAVLRVTRRTIQTWRKRSDAPRPTAAGFHEVEAWREFMRQARLAGQCNPEEAELRLRRLLAETQEREMRLQARRALYVSRAEVWAEWSRVKARVTRLLREKFEQELPGVLVELEAAEIQSVNQRAIDEVLTWLSQGEA
;
A
#
# COMPACT_ATOMS: atom_id res chain seq x y z
N MET A 1 44.52 18.91 18.72
CA MET A 1 43.27 18.34 18.18
C MET A 1 42.31 18.24 19.35
N THR A 2 41.39 19.19 19.46
CA THR A 2 40.44 19.31 20.58
C THR A 2 39.18 18.54 20.24
N ASP A 3 39.02 17.34 20.82
CA ASP A 3 37.79 16.57 20.73
C ASP A 3 36.70 17.29 21.53
N LEU A 4 35.85 18.03 20.81
CA LEU A 4 34.62 18.59 21.37
C LEU A 4 33.68 17.44 21.74
N PRO A 5 33.20 17.36 23.00
CA PRO A 5 32.31 16.29 23.42
C PRO A 5 31.04 16.30 22.55
N ALA A 6 30.66 15.13 22.02
CA ALA A 6 29.56 14.97 21.06
C ALA A 6 28.23 15.63 21.49
N VAL A 7 27.98 15.67 22.80
CA VAL A 7 26.81 16.33 23.40
C VAL A 7 26.83 17.85 23.21
N LEU A 8 28.01 18.47 23.24
CA LEU A 8 28.19 19.91 23.05
C LEU A 8 28.05 20.28 21.56
N ALA A 9 28.56 19.42 20.66
CA ALA A 9 28.35 19.55 19.22
C ALA A 9 26.85 19.49 18.83
N GLN A 10 26.07 18.58 19.42
CA GLN A 10 24.63 18.50 19.19
C GLN A 10 23.87 19.75 19.65
N LYS A 11 24.23 20.31 20.81
CA LYS A 11 23.61 21.55 21.31
C LYS A 11 23.92 22.76 20.42
N LEU A 12 25.15 22.84 19.90
CA LEU A 12 25.54 23.88 18.95
C LEU A 12 24.73 23.76 17.66
N LEU A 13 24.59 22.54 17.11
CA LEU A 13 23.78 22.31 15.92
C LEU A 13 22.29 22.68 16.12
N GLN A 14 21.71 22.36 17.29
CA GLN A 14 20.33 22.76 17.61
C GLN A 14 20.16 24.28 17.66
N HIS A 15 21.14 24.98 18.23
CA HIS A 15 21.14 26.44 18.30
C HIS A 15 21.28 27.08 16.91
N ASP A 16 22.12 26.50 16.04
CA ASP A 16 22.30 26.95 14.66
C ASP A 16 21.03 26.75 13.82
N ILE A 17 20.33 25.62 13.99
CA ILE A 17 19.01 25.39 13.37
C ILE A 17 17.99 26.44 13.85
N ALA A 18 17.96 26.76 15.15
CA ALA A 18 17.06 27.78 15.69
C ALA A 18 17.36 29.18 15.12
N ASN A 19 18.65 29.51 14.90
CA ASN A 19 19.06 30.75 14.27
C ASN A 19 18.69 30.80 12.78
N LEU A 20 18.83 29.68 12.05
CA LEU A 20 18.37 29.56 10.67
C LEU A 20 16.86 29.78 10.56
N VAL A 21 16.07 29.16 11.44
CA VAL A 21 14.60 29.38 11.48
C VAL A 21 14.27 30.86 11.70
N ARG A 22 14.97 31.53 12.63
CA ARG A 22 14.76 32.95 12.90
C ARG A 22 15.11 33.83 11.69
N ARG A 23 16.19 33.52 10.97
CA ARG A 23 16.59 34.24 9.73
C ARG A 23 15.58 34.06 8.60
N VAL A 24 15.05 32.85 8.45
CA VAL A 24 14.00 32.55 7.45
C VAL A 24 12.70 33.29 7.79
N GLN A 25 12.30 33.35 9.06
CA GLN A 25 11.14 34.14 9.51
C GLN A 25 11.30 35.64 9.26
N GLN A 26 12.54 36.14 9.27
CA GLN A 26 12.88 37.53 8.96
C GLN A 26 12.98 37.80 7.43
N GLY A 27 12.65 36.83 6.58
CA GLY A 27 12.63 36.98 5.13
C GLY A 27 14.00 36.97 4.47
N GLN A 28 15.06 36.56 5.19
CA GLN A 28 16.39 36.41 4.59
C GLN A 28 16.45 35.13 3.73
N PRO A 29 17.07 35.19 2.53
CA PRO A 29 17.23 34.02 1.69
C PRO A 29 18.21 33.03 2.33
N LEU A 30 17.84 31.73 2.33
CA LEU A 30 18.76 30.66 2.69
C LEU A 30 19.83 30.49 1.61
N THR A 31 21.07 30.26 2.05
CA THR A 31 22.17 29.90 1.16
C THR A 31 21.97 28.49 0.58
N PRO A 32 22.59 28.18 -0.57
CA PRO A 32 22.51 26.85 -1.19
C PRO A 32 22.98 25.73 -0.26
N ALA A 33 24.00 25.98 0.57
CA ALA A 33 24.52 25.02 1.53
C ALA A 33 23.54 24.74 2.68
N GLU A 34 22.92 25.77 3.25
CA GLU A 34 21.88 25.62 4.28
C GLU A 34 20.65 24.87 3.73
N ARG A 35 20.29 25.11 2.45
CA ARG A 35 19.20 24.40 1.78
C ARG A 35 19.53 22.92 1.55
N SER A 36 20.76 22.60 1.14
CA SER A 36 21.23 21.20 0.99
C SER A 36 21.19 20.47 2.34
N MET A 37 21.69 21.09 3.41
CA MET A 37 21.67 20.52 4.75
C MET A 37 20.24 20.22 5.24
N LEU A 38 19.29 21.12 4.99
CA LEU A 38 17.87 20.89 5.33
C LEU A 38 17.24 19.78 4.48
N GLN A 39 17.63 19.65 3.22
CA GLN A 39 17.18 18.56 2.34
C GLN A 39 17.73 17.22 2.83
N ASP A 40 19.00 17.16 3.24
CA ASP A 40 19.62 15.95 3.79
C ASP A 40 18.98 15.54 5.12
N MET A 41 18.65 16.51 5.98
CA MET A 41 17.90 16.26 7.22
C MET A 41 16.47 15.77 6.98
N ALA A 42 15.80 16.25 5.93
CA ALA A 42 14.47 15.80 5.54
C ALA A 42 14.49 14.43 4.84
N ALA A 43 15.59 14.12 4.14
CA ALA A 43 15.80 12.85 3.43
C ALA A 43 16.25 11.73 4.37
N ALA A 44 16.85 12.06 5.52
CA ALA A 44 17.10 11.07 6.56
C ALA A 44 15.75 10.47 7.02
N PRO A 45 15.54 9.15 6.89
CA PRO A 45 14.36 8.54 7.46
C PRO A 45 14.39 8.85 8.95
N ALA A 46 13.36 9.53 9.44
CA ALA A 46 13.18 9.74 10.86
C ALA A 46 13.19 8.36 11.51
N ALA A 47 14.33 7.96 12.07
CA ALA A 47 14.40 6.85 12.99
C ALA A 47 13.27 7.11 14.00
N PRO A 48 12.39 6.12 14.26
CA PRO A 48 11.29 6.33 15.18
C PRO A 48 11.89 6.93 16.45
N PRO A 49 11.36 8.06 16.98
CA PRO A 49 11.98 8.72 18.11
C PRO A 49 12.15 7.66 19.19
N SER A 50 13.41 7.30 19.47
CA SER A 50 13.73 6.40 20.58
C SER A 50 13.07 7.03 21.78
N SER A 51 11.96 6.44 22.21
CA SER A 51 11.13 7.04 23.23
C SER A 51 12.02 7.21 24.46
N PRO A 52 12.07 8.40 25.07
CA PRO A 52 12.95 8.61 26.21
C PRO A 52 12.62 7.55 27.27
N ALA A 53 13.62 6.78 27.69
CA ALA A 53 13.42 5.69 28.65
C ALA A 53 12.87 6.22 29.99
N LEU A 54 13.27 7.45 30.34
CA LEU A 54 12.88 8.15 31.55
C LEU A 54 12.30 9.52 31.21
N VAL A 55 11.21 9.88 31.87
CA VAL A 55 10.44 11.10 31.60
C VAL A 55 10.21 11.87 32.91
N GLY A 56 10.37 13.19 32.89
CA GLY A 56 10.32 14.01 34.11
C GLY A 56 8.89 14.42 34.53
N SER A 57 7.92 14.33 33.62
CA SER A 57 6.55 14.77 33.87
C SER A 57 5.50 13.80 33.33
N PHE A 58 4.37 13.69 34.03
CA PHE A 58 3.19 12.97 33.54
C PHE A 58 2.63 13.53 32.22
N VAL A 59 2.92 14.80 31.88
CA VAL A 59 2.53 15.42 30.60
C VAL A 59 3.35 14.85 29.44
N GLU A 60 4.66 14.75 29.64
CA GLU A 60 5.57 14.13 28.68
C GLU A 60 5.28 12.63 28.56
N LEU A 61 4.97 11.96 29.68
CA LEU A 61 4.60 10.54 29.68
C LEU A 61 3.30 10.32 28.87
N ALA A 62 2.31 11.21 29.03
CA ALA A 62 1.08 11.20 28.24
C ALA A 62 1.36 11.36 26.75
N ALA A 63 2.26 12.27 26.38
CA ALA A 63 2.66 12.49 24.99
C ALA A 63 3.36 11.26 24.39
N VAL A 64 4.31 10.66 25.13
CA VAL A 64 5.06 9.47 24.69
C VAL A 64 4.15 8.24 24.56
N LEU A 65 3.24 8.05 25.51
CA LEU A 65 2.27 6.93 25.50
C LEU A 65 1.04 7.21 24.59
N ARG A 66 0.95 8.40 23.98
CA ARG A 66 -0.17 8.84 23.13
C ARG A 66 -1.54 8.73 23.82
N VAL A 67 -1.58 9.05 25.10
CA VAL A 67 -2.81 9.06 25.92
C VAL A 67 -3.03 10.42 26.55
N THR A 68 -4.22 10.70 27.07
CA THR A 68 -4.47 11.97 27.77
C THR A 68 -3.87 11.93 29.18
N ARG A 69 -3.45 13.09 29.70
CA ARG A 69 -3.01 13.24 31.10
C ARG A 69 -4.07 12.72 32.08
N ARG A 70 -5.35 12.92 31.78
CA ARG A 70 -6.48 12.43 32.59
C ARG A 70 -6.46 10.91 32.70
N THR A 71 -6.21 10.22 31.59
CA THR A 71 -6.11 8.76 31.54
C THR A 71 -4.99 8.26 32.47
N ILE A 72 -3.81 8.88 32.43
CA ILE A 72 -2.69 8.53 33.30
C ILE A 72 -3.01 8.78 34.78
N GLN A 73 -3.67 9.89 35.11
CA GLN A 73 -4.09 10.18 36.48
C GLN A 73 -5.11 9.17 37.01
N THR A 74 -6.00 8.66 36.14
CA THR A 74 -6.91 7.57 36.49
C THR A 74 -6.15 6.27 36.74
N TRP A 75 -5.19 5.92 35.87
CA TRP A 75 -4.40 4.71 36.01
C TRP A 75 -3.51 4.71 37.24
N ARG A 76 -2.92 5.86 37.61
CA ARG A 76 -2.12 6.03 38.82
C ARG A 76 -2.87 5.65 40.11
N LYS A 77 -4.21 5.77 40.13
CA LYS A 77 -5.02 5.42 41.31
C LYS A 77 -5.15 3.92 41.50
N ARG A 78 -4.79 3.11 40.50
CA ARG A 78 -4.81 1.65 40.63
C ARG A 78 -3.58 1.18 41.42
N SER A 79 -3.76 0.09 42.15
CA SER A 79 -2.71 -0.48 43.02
C SER A 79 -1.53 -1.06 42.26
N ASP A 80 -1.73 -1.41 40.99
CA ASP A 80 -0.76 -2.00 40.06
C ASP A 80 0.02 -0.95 39.25
N ALA A 81 -0.21 0.34 39.48
CA ALA A 81 0.43 1.40 38.71
C ALA A 81 1.93 1.57 39.03
N PRO A 82 2.80 1.80 38.02
CA PRO A 82 4.21 2.05 38.24
C PRO A 82 4.45 3.30 39.10
N ARG A 83 5.34 3.18 40.08
CA ARG A 83 5.75 4.31 40.92
C ARG A 83 6.92 5.05 40.27
N PRO A 84 7.02 6.38 40.44
CA PRO A 84 8.19 7.11 40.01
C PRO A 84 9.44 6.58 40.71
N THR A 85 10.58 6.60 40.01
CA THR A 85 11.90 6.28 40.58
C THR A 85 12.22 7.26 41.72
N ALA A 86 13.16 6.93 42.62
CA ALA A 86 13.55 7.78 43.75
C ALA A 86 13.92 9.24 43.36
N ALA A 87 14.36 9.44 42.12
CA ALA A 87 14.67 10.75 41.54
C ALA A 87 13.47 11.49 40.89
N GLY A 88 12.24 10.98 41.03
CA GLY A 88 11.02 11.60 40.52
C GLY A 88 10.73 11.35 39.02
N PHE A 89 11.57 10.59 38.32
CA PHE A 89 11.37 10.22 36.92
C PHE A 89 10.37 9.07 36.76
N HIS A 90 9.71 9.03 35.60
CA HIS A 90 8.80 7.97 35.17
C HIS A 90 9.43 7.14 34.06
N GLU A 91 9.51 5.83 34.28
CA GLU A 91 10.04 4.88 33.30
C GLU A 91 8.96 4.50 32.28
N VAL A 92 9.21 4.77 31.01
CA VAL A 92 8.21 4.57 29.94
C VAL A 92 7.93 3.09 29.71
N GLU A 93 8.94 2.22 29.86
CA GLU A 93 8.79 0.77 29.68
C GLU A 93 7.91 0.16 30.75
N ALA A 94 8.12 0.49 32.03
CA ALA A 94 7.27 0.05 33.13
C ALA A 94 5.79 0.44 32.92
N TRP A 95 5.53 1.66 32.40
CA TRP A 95 4.17 2.08 32.05
C TRP A 95 3.59 1.32 30.84
N ARG A 96 4.41 0.97 29.84
CA ARG A 96 3.99 0.14 28.70
C ARG A 96 3.65 -1.29 29.13
N GLU A 97 4.45 -1.89 30.01
CA GLU A 97 4.19 -3.22 30.55
C GLU A 97 2.93 -3.26 31.40
N PHE A 98 2.76 -2.28 32.28
CA PHE A 98 1.52 -2.08 33.03
C PHE A 98 0.30 -1.97 32.10
N MET A 99 0.39 -1.17 31.03
CA MET A 99 -0.69 -1.04 30.05
C MET A 99 -1.00 -2.37 29.34
N ARG A 100 0.04 -3.16 29.02
CA ARG A 100 -0.09 -4.48 28.38
C ARG A 100 -0.76 -5.50 29.31
N GLN A 101 -0.32 -5.58 30.57
CA GLN A 101 -0.86 -6.49 31.58
C GLN A 101 -2.32 -6.13 31.94
N ALA A 102 -2.61 -4.84 32.08
CA ALA A 102 -3.94 -4.36 32.45
C ALA A 102 -4.90 -4.20 31.26
N ARG A 103 -4.49 -4.56 30.03
CA ARG A 103 -5.24 -4.37 28.77
C ARG A 103 -5.82 -2.96 28.61
N LEU A 104 -5.05 -1.95 29.00
CA LEU A 104 -5.50 -0.57 29.03
C LEU A 104 -5.35 0.09 27.65
N ALA A 105 -6.36 0.88 27.27
CA ALA A 105 -6.40 1.54 25.97
C ALA A 105 -5.29 2.58 25.81
N GLY A 106 -4.46 2.39 24.77
CA GLY A 106 -3.49 3.35 24.25
C GLY A 106 -2.91 2.83 22.93
N GLN A 107 -2.39 3.69 22.06
CA GLN A 107 -1.78 3.30 20.77
C GLN A 107 -0.42 2.57 20.93
N CYS A 108 -0.17 1.93 22.07
CA CYS A 108 1.12 1.38 22.46
C CYS A 108 1.24 -0.14 22.29
N ASN A 109 0.28 -0.80 21.63
CA ASN A 109 0.53 -2.14 21.13
C ASN A 109 1.05 -2.04 19.69
N PRO A 110 2.39 -2.05 19.47
CA PRO A 110 2.97 -1.94 18.13
C PRO A 110 2.45 -3.05 17.20
N GLU A 111 2.13 -4.22 17.74
CA GLU A 111 1.57 -5.35 17.01
C GLU A 111 0.15 -5.04 16.49
N GLU A 112 -0.71 -4.43 17.30
CA GLU A 112 -2.04 -4.01 16.82
C GLU A 112 -1.97 -2.90 15.78
N ALA A 113 -1.03 -1.96 15.93
CA ALA A 113 -0.82 -0.90 14.94
C ALA A 113 -0.36 -1.50 13.61
N GLU A 114 0.56 -2.47 13.65
CA GLU A 114 1.05 -3.18 12.47
C GLU A 114 -0.06 -4.00 11.80
N LEU A 115 -0.86 -4.74 12.57
CA LEU A 115 -1.99 -5.51 12.05
C LEU A 115 -3.05 -4.60 11.40
N ARG A 116 -3.34 -3.44 12.01
CA ARG A 116 -4.26 -2.44 11.44
C ARG A 116 -3.70 -1.86 10.15
N LEU A 117 -2.40 -1.56 10.09
CA LEU A 117 -1.74 -1.08 8.88
C LEU A 117 -1.82 -2.12 7.75
N ARG A 118 -1.49 -3.39 8.04
CA ARG A 118 -1.57 -4.50 7.08
C ARG A 118 -3.00 -4.68 6.55
N ARG A 119 -3.99 -4.62 7.44
CA ARG A 119 -5.41 -4.67 7.05
C ARG A 119 -5.78 -3.50 6.13
N LEU A 120 -5.39 -2.27 6.48
CA LEU A 120 -5.71 -1.09 5.69
C LEU A 120 -5.06 -1.14 4.29
N LEU A 121 -3.84 -1.65 4.20
CA LEU A 121 -3.15 -1.88 2.93
C LEU A 121 -3.89 -2.90 2.06
N ALA A 122 -4.27 -4.05 2.63
CA ALA A 122 -5.04 -5.06 1.92
C ALA A 122 -6.39 -4.53 1.41
N GLU A 123 -7.12 -3.78 2.25
CA GLU A 123 -8.37 -3.15 1.84
C GLU A 123 -8.17 -2.10 0.73
N THR A 124 -7.05 -1.38 0.73
CA THR A 124 -6.73 -0.40 -0.32
C THR A 124 -6.43 -1.09 -1.64
N GLN A 125 -5.62 -2.15 -1.61
CA GLN A 125 -5.30 -2.96 -2.79
C GLN A 125 -6.56 -3.60 -3.42
N GLU A 126 -7.47 -4.13 -2.59
CA GLU A 126 -8.73 -4.69 -3.09
C GLU A 126 -9.59 -3.63 -3.78
N ARG A 127 -9.66 -2.42 -3.21
CA ARG A 127 -10.39 -1.29 -3.81
C ARG A 127 -9.76 -0.86 -5.13
N GLU A 128 -8.43 -0.82 -5.22
CA GLU A 128 -7.71 -0.49 -6.46
C GLU A 128 -7.97 -1.52 -7.56
N MET A 129 -7.87 -2.83 -7.26
CA MET A 129 -8.18 -3.88 -8.23
C MET A 129 -9.63 -3.77 -8.74
N ARG A 130 -10.59 -3.51 -7.85
CA ARG A 130 -11.98 -3.27 -8.23
C ARG A 130 -12.16 -2.04 -9.11
N LEU A 131 -11.44 -0.95 -8.82
CA LEU A 131 -11.47 0.25 -9.66
C LEU A 131 -10.87 -0.01 -11.04
N GLN A 132 -9.78 -0.79 -11.12
CA GLN A 132 -9.15 -1.15 -12.38
C GLN A 132 -10.04 -2.07 -13.23
N ALA A 133 -10.72 -3.05 -12.61
CA ALA A 133 -11.73 -3.87 -13.29
C ALA A 133 -12.89 -3.00 -13.83
N ARG A 134 -13.39 -2.05 -13.04
CA ARG A 134 -14.43 -1.09 -13.49
C ARG A 134 -13.97 -0.19 -14.63
N ARG A 135 -12.67 0.08 -14.73
CA ARG A 135 -12.06 0.85 -15.83
C ARG A 135 -11.84 0.00 -17.09
N ALA A 136 -12.34 -1.25 -17.13
CA ALA A 136 -12.17 -2.20 -18.22
C ALA A 136 -10.69 -2.51 -18.56
N LEU A 137 -9.78 -2.29 -17.61
CA LEU A 137 -8.36 -2.59 -17.78
C LEU A 137 -8.04 -4.06 -17.53
N TYR A 138 -8.96 -4.78 -16.87
CA TYR A 138 -8.81 -6.20 -16.55
C TYR A 138 -10.13 -6.92 -16.78
N VAL A 139 -10.05 -8.11 -17.37
CA VAL A 139 -11.16 -9.05 -17.54
C VAL A 139 -10.85 -10.29 -16.73
N SER A 140 -11.85 -10.86 -16.06
CA SER A 140 -11.61 -12.07 -15.27
C SER A 140 -11.32 -13.25 -16.20
N ARG A 141 -10.47 -14.17 -15.75
CA ARG A 141 -10.19 -15.41 -16.49
C ARG A 141 -11.47 -16.22 -16.75
N ALA A 142 -12.43 -16.20 -15.83
CA ALA A 142 -13.70 -16.90 -15.98
C ALA A 142 -14.55 -16.34 -17.14
N GLU A 143 -14.64 -15.01 -17.25
CA GLU A 143 -15.34 -14.35 -18.36
C GLU A 143 -14.68 -14.64 -19.70
N VAL A 144 -13.34 -14.56 -19.76
CA VAL A 144 -12.59 -14.92 -20.98
C VAL A 144 -12.88 -16.36 -21.39
N TRP A 145 -12.87 -17.31 -20.45
CA TRP A 145 -13.17 -18.71 -20.75
C TRP A 145 -14.62 -18.94 -21.18
N ALA A 146 -15.58 -18.22 -20.59
CA ALA A 146 -16.98 -18.32 -20.98
C ALA A 146 -17.20 -17.83 -22.42
N GLU A 147 -16.68 -16.65 -22.75
CA GLU A 147 -16.79 -16.09 -24.10
C GLU A 147 -16.02 -16.92 -25.14
N TRP A 148 -14.80 -17.37 -24.80
CA TRP A 148 -14.04 -18.27 -25.67
C TRP A 148 -14.80 -19.58 -25.94
N SER A 149 -15.41 -20.17 -24.92
CA SER A 149 -16.18 -21.41 -25.07
C SER A 149 -17.42 -21.20 -25.95
N ARG A 150 -18.09 -20.05 -25.81
CA ARG A 150 -19.23 -19.65 -26.64
C ARG A 150 -18.81 -19.47 -28.11
N VAL A 151 -17.74 -18.73 -28.38
CA VAL A 151 -17.19 -18.54 -29.73
C VAL A 151 -16.81 -19.89 -30.34
N LYS A 152 -16.07 -20.73 -29.59
CA LYS A 152 -15.68 -22.07 -30.03
C LYS A 152 -16.90 -22.94 -30.41
N ALA A 153 -17.93 -22.96 -29.57
CA ALA A 153 -19.14 -23.74 -29.83
C ALA A 153 -19.86 -23.28 -31.11
N ARG A 154 -19.94 -21.96 -31.32
CA ARG A 154 -20.57 -21.37 -32.51
C ARG A 154 -19.78 -21.69 -33.78
N VAL A 155 -18.45 -21.53 -33.75
CA VAL A 155 -17.56 -21.85 -34.89
C VAL A 155 -17.64 -23.34 -35.23
N THR A 156 -17.65 -24.20 -34.21
CA THR A 156 -17.80 -25.66 -34.41
C THR A 156 -19.12 -25.98 -35.10
N ARG A 157 -20.22 -25.32 -34.73
CA ARG A 157 -21.51 -25.50 -35.38
C ARG A 157 -21.48 -25.05 -36.84
N LEU A 158 -20.93 -23.87 -37.12
CA LEU A 158 -20.87 -23.30 -38.47
C LEU A 158 -20.01 -24.16 -39.41
N LEU A 159 -18.88 -24.68 -38.91
CA LEU A 159 -18.06 -25.63 -39.64
C LEU A 159 -18.84 -26.91 -39.99
N ARG A 160 -19.59 -27.48 -39.04
CA ARG A 160 -20.39 -28.68 -39.30
C ARG A 160 -21.50 -28.41 -40.32
N GLU A 161 -22.17 -27.27 -40.22
CA GLU A 161 -23.21 -26.88 -41.17
C GLU A 161 -22.66 -26.74 -42.59
N LYS A 162 -21.57 -25.99 -42.75
CA LYS A 162 -20.93 -25.78 -44.07
C LYS A 162 -20.34 -27.06 -44.65
N PHE A 163 -19.53 -27.79 -43.88
CA PHE A 163 -18.77 -28.93 -44.38
C PHE A 163 -19.51 -30.27 -44.36
N GLU A 164 -20.40 -30.50 -43.38
CA GLU A 164 -21.10 -31.78 -43.25
C GLU A 164 -22.50 -31.73 -43.89
N GLN A 165 -23.15 -30.56 -44.00
CA GLN A 165 -24.53 -30.46 -44.51
C GLN A 165 -24.64 -29.82 -45.89
N GLU A 166 -23.96 -28.69 -46.14
CA GLU A 166 -24.08 -27.97 -47.42
C GLU A 166 -23.14 -28.54 -48.50
N LEU A 167 -21.84 -28.63 -48.19
CA LEU A 167 -20.81 -29.00 -49.17
C LEU A 167 -21.02 -30.38 -49.81
N PRO A 168 -21.40 -31.45 -49.10
CA PRO A 168 -21.54 -32.77 -49.73
C PRO A 168 -22.55 -32.79 -50.88
N GLY A 169 -23.62 -32.00 -50.81
CA GLY A 169 -24.60 -31.92 -51.90
C GLY A 169 -24.09 -31.16 -53.13
N VAL A 170 -23.24 -30.15 -52.93
CA VAL A 170 -22.68 -29.32 -54.00
C VAL A 170 -21.52 -30.02 -54.71
N LEU A 171 -20.72 -30.81 -53.98
CA LEU A 171 -19.49 -31.40 -54.49
C LEU A 171 -19.70 -32.65 -55.37
N VAL A 172 -20.89 -33.26 -55.38
CA VAL A 172 -21.15 -34.53 -56.11
C VAL A 172 -21.01 -34.39 -57.63
N GLU A 173 -21.21 -33.19 -58.19
CA GLU A 173 -21.21 -32.96 -59.64
C GLU A 173 -20.00 -32.15 -60.14
N LEU A 174 -19.04 -31.84 -59.27
CA LEU A 174 -17.94 -30.92 -59.58
C LEU A 174 -16.61 -31.64 -59.87
N GLU A 175 -15.79 -31.03 -60.72
CA GLU A 175 -14.45 -31.53 -61.01
C GLU A 175 -13.43 -31.12 -59.92
N ALA A 176 -12.29 -31.81 -59.81
CA ALA A 176 -11.35 -31.65 -58.70
C ALA A 176 -10.86 -30.20 -58.48
N ALA A 177 -10.67 -29.43 -59.55
CA ALA A 177 -10.27 -28.02 -59.45
C ALA A 177 -11.41 -27.13 -58.90
N GLU A 178 -12.65 -27.43 -59.25
CA GLU A 178 -13.83 -26.71 -58.78
C GLU A 178 -14.12 -27.04 -57.30
N ILE A 179 -13.95 -28.31 -56.91
CA ILE A 179 -14.02 -28.77 -55.52
C ILE A 179 -13.03 -27.98 -54.64
N GLN A 180 -11.81 -27.75 -55.12
CA GLN A 180 -10.81 -26.99 -54.38
C GLN A 180 -11.21 -25.52 -54.20
N SER A 181 -11.73 -24.88 -55.25
CA SER A 181 -12.20 -23.49 -55.23
C SER A 181 -13.39 -23.29 -54.27
N VAL A 182 -14.36 -24.21 -54.30
CA VAL A 182 -15.53 -24.18 -53.41
C VAL A 182 -15.12 -24.38 -51.95
N ASN A 183 -14.23 -25.32 -51.67
CA ASN A 183 -13.72 -25.52 -50.31
C ASN A 183 -12.92 -24.31 -49.79
N GLN A 184 -12.08 -23.69 -50.63
CA GLN A 184 -11.36 -22.46 -50.25
C GLN A 184 -12.34 -21.34 -49.89
N ARG A 185 -13.37 -21.13 -50.70
CA ARG A 185 -14.40 -20.11 -50.40
C ARG A 185 -15.12 -20.40 -49.08
N ALA A 186 -15.48 -21.66 -48.82
CA ALA A 186 -16.12 -22.05 -47.56
C ALA A 186 -15.22 -21.81 -46.34
N ILE A 187 -13.91 -22.09 -46.46
CA ILE A 187 -12.92 -21.79 -45.41
C ILE A 187 -12.81 -20.28 -45.19
N ASP A 188 -12.68 -19.50 -46.26
CA ASP A 188 -12.53 -18.05 -46.19
C ASP A 188 -13.77 -17.37 -45.56
N GLU A 189 -14.97 -17.89 -45.82
CA GLU A 189 -16.20 -17.43 -45.15
C GLU A 189 -16.14 -17.67 -43.63
N VAL A 190 -15.73 -18.86 -43.19
CA VAL A 190 -15.58 -19.17 -41.75
C VAL A 190 -14.52 -18.29 -41.09
N LEU A 191 -13.38 -18.09 -41.77
CA LEU A 191 -12.28 -17.27 -41.26
C LEU A 191 -12.65 -15.78 -41.22
N THR A 192 -13.39 -15.30 -42.22
CA THR A 192 -13.90 -13.92 -42.24
C THR A 192 -14.84 -13.70 -41.07
N TRP A 193 -15.74 -14.65 -40.80
CA TRP A 193 -16.67 -14.59 -39.66
C TRP A 193 -15.93 -14.56 -38.31
N LEU A 194 -14.88 -15.38 -38.16
CA LEU A 194 -13.98 -15.37 -37.00
C LEU A 194 -13.25 -14.02 -36.82
N SER A 195 -12.82 -13.40 -37.93
CA SER A 195 -12.03 -12.18 -37.91
C SER A 195 -12.85 -10.91 -37.66
N GLN A 196 -14.11 -10.89 -38.10
CA GLN A 196 -14.99 -9.73 -37.92
C GLN A 196 -15.43 -9.54 -36.48
N GLY A 197 -15.26 -10.55 -35.62
CA GLY A 197 -15.55 -10.43 -34.20
C GLY A 197 -17.00 -9.98 -33.96
N GLU A 198 -17.93 -10.37 -34.84
CA GLU A 198 -19.37 -10.29 -34.57
C GLU A 198 -19.70 -11.33 -33.50
N ALA A 199 -19.23 -11.02 -32.29
CA ALA A 199 -19.44 -11.69 -31.04
C ALA A 199 -20.87 -11.49 -30.56
#